data_AF-A0A0G3ICX9-F1
#
_entry.id   AF-A0A0G3ICX9-F1
#
_cell.length_a   1.000
_cell.length_b   1.000
_cell.length_c   1.000
_cell.angle_alpha   90.00
_cell.angle_beta   90.00
_cell.angle_gamma   90.00
#
_symmetry.space_group_name_H-M   'P 1'
#
loop_
_entity.id
_entity.type
_entity.pdbx_description
1 polymer ?
#
loop_
_entity_poly.entity_id
_entity_poly.type
_entity_poly.pdbx_seq_one_letter_code
_entity_poly.pdbx_strand_id
1 'polypeptide(L)'
;MGQFYIGANTYRRTWERLEAQLTQRQACKTMVGLLELAGHHGVEALLAERLDALLAAGELPDLKQLCNEFAPRQALCPEVVVEMPPVALYDELLDKVAA
;
A
#
# COMPACT_ATOMS: atom_id res chain seq x y z
N MET A 1 -10.77 1.90 -17.85
CA MET A 1 -10.41 3.29 -17.46
C MET A 1 -11.23 3.66 -16.23
N GLY A 2 -10.73 3.47 -15.01
CA GLY A 2 -11.56 3.76 -13.82
C GLY A 2 -10.96 3.38 -12.47
N GLN A 3 -10.01 2.44 -12.43
CA GLN A 3 -9.43 1.95 -11.17
C GLN A 3 -8.41 2.92 -10.55
N PHE A 4 -7.74 3.76 -11.35
CA PHE A 4 -6.67 4.66 -10.88
C PHE A 4 -7.16 5.98 -10.25
N TYR A 5 -8.45 6.34 -10.36
CA TYR A 5 -8.98 7.59 -9.80
C TYR A 5 -9.76 7.39 -8.49
N ILE A 6 -9.87 6.15 -8.01
CA ILE A 6 -10.69 5.79 -6.84
C ILE A 6 -9.94 6.08 -5.54
N GLY A 7 -8.63 5.80 -5.48
CA GLY A 7 -7.82 5.90 -4.25
C GLY A 7 -7.95 7.23 -3.50
N ALA A 8 -7.76 8.38 -4.18
CA ALA A 8 -7.86 9.69 -3.53
C ALA A 8 -9.28 10.04 -3.02
N ASN A 9 -10.32 9.53 -3.68
CA ASN A 9 -11.71 9.77 -3.27
C ASN A 9 -12.07 8.92 -2.04
N THR A 10 -11.56 7.70 -1.97
CA THR A 10 -11.81 6.77 -0.87
C THR A 10 -11.24 7.31 0.45
N TYR A 11 -9.99 7.77 0.47
CA TYR A 11 -9.39 8.37 1.68
C TYR A 11 -10.16 9.61 2.16
N ARG A 12 -10.64 10.45 1.25
CA ARG A 12 -11.47 11.61 1.59
C ARG A 12 -12.80 11.20 2.22
N ARG A 13 -13.50 10.20 1.65
CA ARG A 13 -14.76 9.68 2.21
C ARG A 13 -14.56 9.02 3.57
N THR A 14 -13.43 8.32 3.74
CA THR A 14 -13.03 7.75 5.03
C THR A 14 -12.86 8.85 6.07
N TRP A 15 -12.17 9.94 5.74
CA TRP A 15 -12.02 11.09 6.63
C TRP A 15 -13.37 11.68 7.06
N GLU A 16 -14.28 11.93 6.11
CA GLU A 16 -15.63 12.46 6.40
C GLU A 16 -16.41 11.58 7.39
N ARG A 17 -16.27 10.24 7.29
CA ARG A 17 -16.90 9.29 8.22
C ARG A 17 -16.23 9.26 9.59
N LEU A 18 -14.90 9.39 9.64
CA LEU A 18 -14.15 9.43 10.89
C LEU A 18 -14.47 10.72 11.66
N GLU A 19 -14.52 11.86 10.98
CA GLU A 19 -14.87 13.16 11.58
C GLU A 19 -16.31 13.17 12.12
N ALA A 20 -17.25 12.52 11.43
CA ALA A 20 -18.64 12.44 11.88
C ALA A 20 -18.86 11.53 13.11
N GLN A 21 -18.02 10.52 13.32
CA GLN A 21 -18.24 9.50 14.35
C GLN A 21 -17.23 9.51 15.51
N LEU A 22 -16.06 10.13 15.33
CA LEU A 22 -14.98 10.14 16.31
C LEU A 22 -14.63 11.55 16.75
N THR A 23 -13.96 11.66 17.90
CA THR A 23 -13.34 12.92 18.31
C THR A 23 -12.18 13.29 17.37
N GLN A 24 -11.90 14.58 17.20
CA GLN A 24 -10.82 15.07 16.32
C GLN A 24 -9.49 14.34 16.54
N ARG A 25 -9.12 14.10 17.80
CA ARG A 25 -7.88 13.39 18.16
C ARG A 25 -7.87 11.94 17.65
N GLN A 26 -9.00 11.24 17.75
CA GLN A 26 -9.12 9.87 17.28
C GLN A 26 -9.17 9.81 15.76
N ALA A 27 -9.93 10.69 15.10
CA ALA A 27 -10.00 10.79 13.65
C ALA A 27 -8.62 11.03 13.02
N CYS A 28 -7.87 12.02 13.53
CA CYS A 28 -6.50 12.28 13.07
C CYS A 28 -5.58 11.08 13.26
N LYS A 29 -5.64 10.42 14.43
CA LYS A 29 -4.79 9.27 14.71
C LYS A 29 -5.08 8.10 13.78
N THR A 30 -6.37 7.82 13.52
CA THR A 30 -6.79 6.78 12.58
C THR A 30 -6.35 7.12 11.16
N MET A 31 -6.55 8.36 10.71
CA MET A 31 -6.16 8.79 9.37
C MET A 31 -4.65 8.71 9.12
N VAL A 32 -3.84 9.16 10.08
CA VAL A 32 -2.37 9.10 9.96
C VAL A 32 -1.88 7.66 9.91
N GLY A 33 -2.42 6.77 10.75
CA GLY A 33 -2.00 5.37 10.71
C GLY A 33 -2.45 4.63 9.43
N LEU A 34 -3.57 5.05 8.80
CA LEU A 34 -3.95 4.53 7.47
C LEU A 34 -2.93 4.95 6.40
N LEU A 35 -2.46 6.20 6.44
CA LEU A 35 -1.44 6.71 5.52
C LEU A 35 -0.08 6.04 5.75
N GLU A 36 0.30 5.81 7.01
CA GLU A 36 1.49 5.05 7.38
C GLU A 36 1.42 3.62 6.82
N LEU A 37 0.29 2.94 6.97
CA LEU A 37 0.08 1.58 6.46
C LEU A 37 0.19 1.52 4.92
N ALA A 38 -0.35 2.51 4.22
CA ALA A 38 -0.23 2.61 2.76
C ALA A 38 1.23 2.74 2.30
N GLY A 39 2.05 3.48 3.06
CA GLY A 39 3.44 3.76 2.71
C GLY A 39 4.44 2.62 2.94
N HIS A 40 4.12 1.65 3.80
CA HIS A 40 5.09 0.62 4.21
C HIS A 40 5.30 -0.52 3.19
N HIS A 41 4.29 -0.87 2.37
CA HIS A 41 4.35 -2.08 1.53
C HIS A 41 3.82 -1.91 0.11
N GLY A 42 3.58 -0.68 -0.36
CA GLY A 42 2.97 -0.46 -1.68
C GLY A 42 1.56 -1.06 -1.80
N VAL A 43 0.90 -1.32 -0.67
CA VAL A 43 -0.44 -1.90 -0.56
C VAL A 43 -1.54 -0.85 -0.68
N GLU A 44 -1.22 0.36 -1.14
CA GLU A 44 -2.13 1.50 -1.21
C GLU A 44 -3.42 1.18 -1.98
N ALA A 45 -3.30 0.51 -3.13
CA ALA A 45 -4.46 0.14 -3.94
C ALA A 45 -5.35 -0.89 -3.23
N LEU A 46 -4.74 -1.92 -2.63
CA LEU A 46 -5.48 -2.95 -1.89
C LEU A 46 -6.13 -2.38 -0.62
N LEU A 47 -5.45 -1.46 0.06
CA LEU A 47 -5.99 -0.74 1.22
C LEU A 47 -7.16 0.16 0.82
N ALA A 48 -7.07 0.86 -0.31
CA ALA A 48 -8.17 1.66 -0.83
C ALA A 48 -9.40 0.79 -1.15
N GLU A 49 -9.22 -0.36 -1.83
CA GLU A 49 -10.32 -1.30 -2.09
C GLU A 49 -10.98 -1.81 -0.81
N ARG A 50 -10.18 -2.15 0.21
CA ARG A 50 -10.70 -2.59 1.51
C ARG A 50 -11.48 -1.48 2.21
N LEU A 51 -10.96 -0.24 2.19
CA LEU A 51 -11.65 0.92 2.75
C LEU A 51 -12.97 1.18 2.03
N ASP A 52 -13.02 1.08 0.70
CA ASP A 52 -14.28 1.23 -0.04
C ASP A 52 -15.32 0.16 0.33
N ALA A 53 -14.89 -1.09 0.51
CA ALA A 53 -15.79 -2.16 0.95
C ALA A 53 -16.36 -1.88 2.35
N LEU A 54 -15.53 -1.41 3.29
CA LEU A 54 -15.97 -1.02 4.64
C LEU A 54 -16.93 0.18 4.60
N LEU A 55 -16.62 1.19 3.78
CA LEU A 55 -17.49 2.34 3.58
C LEU A 55 -18.83 1.96 2.96
N ALA A 56 -18.84 1.01 2.02
CA ALA A 56 -20.06 0.47 1.41
C ALA A 56 -20.91 -0.32 2.43
N ALA A 57 -20.26 -1.02 3.36
CA ALA A 57 -20.92 -1.69 4.49
C ALA A 57 -21.39 -0.71 5.59
N GLY A 58 -20.94 0.55 5.54
CA GLY A 58 -21.24 1.56 6.56
C GLY A 58 -20.45 1.37 7.86
N GLU A 59 -19.41 0.54 7.83
CA GLU A 59 -18.55 0.24 8.97
C GLU A 59 -17.39 1.24 9.06
N LEU A 60 -16.88 1.43 10.28
CA LEU A 60 -15.70 2.25 10.51
C LEU A 60 -14.42 1.41 10.33
N PRO A 61 -13.38 1.96 9.69
CA PRO A 61 -12.12 1.26 9.56
C PRO A 61 -11.42 1.12 10.92
N ASP A 62 -11.18 -0.12 11.35
CA ASP A 62 -10.36 -0.42 12.52
C ASP A 62 -8.89 -0.50 12.13
N LEU A 63 -8.12 0.49 12.59
CA LEU A 63 -6.69 0.58 12.34
C LEU A 63 -5.92 -0.66 12.81
N LYS A 64 -6.26 -1.24 13.97
CA LYS A 64 -5.56 -2.42 14.49
C LYS A 64 -5.82 -3.65 13.63
N GLN A 65 -7.05 -3.81 13.16
CA GLN A 65 -7.42 -4.91 12.28
C GLN A 65 -6.72 -4.78 10.93
N LEU A 66 -6.73 -3.58 10.34
CA LEU A 66 -6.02 -3.30 9.09
C LEU A 66 -4.51 -3.49 9.25
N CYS A 67 -3.90 -2.98 10.33
CA CYS A 67 -2.49 -3.22 10.60
C CYS A 67 -2.16 -4.72 10.72
N ASN A 68 -3.02 -5.54 11.34
CA ASN A 68 -2.80 -6.98 11.41
C ASN A 68 -3.00 -7.71 10.07
N GLU A 69 -3.95 -7.26 9.25
CA GLU A 69 -4.24 -7.85 7.95
C GLU A 69 -3.13 -7.55 6.93
N PHE A 70 -2.66 -6.30 6.93
CA PHE A 70 -1.62 -5.80 6.03
C PHE A 70 -0.21 -5.91 6.65
N ALA A 71 -0.09 -6.36 7.90
CA ALA A 71 1.20 -6.71 8.47
C ALA A 71 1.88 -7.70 7.53
N PRO A 72 3.18 -7.54 7.26
CA PRO A 72 3.89 -8.49 6.44
C PRO A 72 3.78 -9.84 7.13
N ARG A 73 2.95 -10.73 6.58
CA ARG A 73 3.00 -12.15 6.91
C ARG A 73 4.42 -12.53 6.60
N GLN A 74 5.25 -12.67 7.64
CA GLN A 74 6.70 -12.85 7.59
C GLN A 74 7.01 -13.69 6.36
N ALA A 75 7.32 -13.01 5.26
CA ALA A 75 7.68 -13.69 4.06
C ALA A 75 9.03 -14.26 4.46
N LEU A 76 9.09 -15.58 4.61
CA LEU A 76 10.33 -16.32 4.51
C LEU A 76 10.83 -16.05 3.09
N CYS A 77 11.27 -14.82 2.84
CA CYS A 77 11.89 -14.43 1.59
C CYS A 77 13.14 -15.29 1.54
N PRO A 78 13.25 -16.22 0.57
CA PRO A 78 14.48 -16.94 0.41
C PRO A 78 15.57 -15.89 0.20
N GLU A 79 16.71 -16.08 0.88
CA GLU A 79 17.88 -15.24 0.69
C GLU A 79 18.34 -15.40 -0.77
N VAL A 80 17.93 -14.46 -1.63
CA VAL A 80 18.34 -14.44 -3.03
C VAL A 80 19.72 -13.81 -3.07
N VAL A 81 20.75 -14.64 -3.02
CA VAL A 81 22.12 -14.22 -3.30
C VAL A 81 22.22 -13.96 -4.79
N VAL A 82 22.20 -12.67 -5.17
CA VAL A 82 22.50 -12.24 -6.53
C VAL A 82 24.01 -12.25 -6.68
N GLU A 83 24.56 -13.29 -7.30
CA GLU A 83 25.96 -13.28 -7.74
C GLU A 83 26.09 -12.25 -8.86
N MET A 84 26.86 -11.19 -8.61
CA MET A 84 27.07 -10.14 -9.58
C MET A 84 28.08 -10.62 -10.64
N PRO A 85 27.69 -10.78 -11.91
CA PRO A 85 28.60 -11.23 -12.94
C PRO A 85 29.69 -10.16 -13.20
N PRO A 86 30.85 -10.57 -13.74
CA PRO A 86 31.92 -9.63 -14.10
C PRO A 86 31.43 -8.57 -15.09
N VAL A 87 31.89 -7.32 -14.92
CA VAL A 87 31.47 -6.17 -15.74
C VAL A 87 31.69 -6.40 -17.25
N ALA A 88 32.73 -7.14 -17.62
CA ALA A 88 33.05 -7.48 -19.01
C ALA A 88 31.92 -8.22 -19.75
N LEU A 89 31.05 -8.93 -19.03
CA LEU A 89 29.92 -9.65 -19.63
C LEU A 89 28.83 -8.70 -20.18
N TYR A 90 28.76 -7.47 -19.66
CA TYR A 90 27.87 -6.43 -20.18
C TYR A 90 28.40 -5.82 -21.48
N ASP A 91 29.72 -5.74 -21.65
CA ASP A 91 30.35 -5.23 -22.88
C ASP A 91 30.02 -6.13 -24.09
N GLU A 92 29.98 -7.45 -23.90
CA GLU A 92 29.57 -8.41 -24.94
C GLU A 92 28.11 -8.26 -25.38
N LEU A 93 27.23 -7.77 -24.50
CA LEU A 93 25.82 -7.50 -24.83
C LEU A 93 25.67 -6.25 -25.70
N LEU A 94 26.53 -5.24 -25.50
CA LEU A 94 26.57 -4.04 -26.33
C LEU A 94 27.06 -4.36 -27.75
N ASP A 95 28.08 -5.22 -27.86
CA ASP A 95 28.62 -5.65 -29.16
C ASP A 95 27.62 -6.47 -29.98
N LYS A 96 26.73 -7.25 -29.33
CA LYS A 96 25.67 -8.01 -30.01
C LYS A 96 24.50 -7.14 -30.51
N VAL A 97 24.31 -5.94 -29.96
CA VAL A 97 23.29 -4.98 -30.42
C VAL A 97 23.82 -4.11 -31.57
N ALA A 98 25.15 -4.01 -31.70
CA ALA A 98 25.81 -3.23 -32.73
C ALA A 98 26.16 -4.03 -34.02
N ALA A 99 25.84 -5.32 -34.08
CA ALA A 99 26.04 -6.21 -35.23
C ALA A 99 24.73 -6.50 -35.98
#